data_AF-A0A3Q7J700-F1
#
_entry.id   AF-A0A3Q7J700-F1
#
_cell.length_a   1.000
_cell.length_b   1.000
_cell.length_c   1.000
_cell.angle_alpha   90.00
_cell.angle_beta   90.00
_cell.angle_gamma   90.00
#
_symmetry.space_group_name_H-M   'P 1'
#
loop_
_entity.id
_entity.type
_entity.pdbx_description
1 polymer ?
#
loop_
_entity_poly.entity_id
_entity_poly.type
_entity_poly.pdbx_seq_one_letter_code
_entity_poly.pdbx_strand_id
1 'polypeptide(L)' 'MNSIGNSIVNGIYSIMINQKLQCPCIYYILELGHNGISVNTGTIISDWEGR' A
#
# COMPACT_ATOMS: atom_id res chain seq x y z
N MET A 1 7.96 -21.94 -5.00
CA MET A 1 9.05 -21.34 -4.22
C MET A 1 9.89 -22.49 -3.65
N ASN A 2 11.19 -22.52 -3.88
CA ASN A 2 12.08 -23.51 -3.28
C ASN A 2 12.49 -23.09 -1.86
N SER A 3 13.29 -23.91 -1.18
CA SER A 3 13.79 -23.64 0.18
C SER A 3 14.61 -22.35 0.32
N ILE A 4 15.07 -21.76 -0.78
CA ILE A 4 15.88 -20.53 -0.81
C ILE A 4 15.03 -19.31 -1.22
N GLY A 5 13.74 -19.49 -1.52
CA GLY A 5 12.85 -18.39 -1.88
C GLY A 5 12.71 -18.11 -3.39
N ASN A 6 13.32 -18.93 -4.24
CA ASN A 6 13.23 -18.75 -5.70
C ASN A 6 12.00 -19.48 -6.27
N SER A 7 11.41 -18.92 -7.32
CA SER A 7 10.41 -19.58 -8.16
C SER A 7 10.97 -19.78 -9.58
N ILE A 8 10.46 -20.75 -10.32
CA ILE A 8 10.77 -20.92 -11.74
C ILE A 8 9.55 -20.46 -12.54
N VAL A 9 9.72 -19.45 -13.38
CA VAL A 9 8.69 -18.94 -14.28
C VAL A 9 9.23 -19.05 -15.70
N ASN A 10 8.58 -19.84 -16.56
CA ASN A 10 9.01 -20.12 -17.94
C ASN A 10 10.50 -20.54 -18.07
N GLY A 11 11.01 -21.33 -17.10
CA GLY A 11 12.41 -21.79 -17.11
C GLY A 11 13.43 -20.79 -16.55
N ILE A 12 12.98 -19.62 -16.08
CA ILE A 12 13.83 -18.57 -15.49
C ILE A 12 13.64 -18.55 -13.97
N TYR A 13 14.73 -18.49 -13.22
CA TYR A 13 14.68 -18.27 -11.77
C TYR A 13 14.24 -16.84 -11.47
N SER A 14 13.21 -16.70 -10.65
CA SER A 14 12.64 -15.43 -10.23
C SER A 14 12.55 -15.37 -8.71
N ILE A 15 12.78 -14.19 -8.16
CA ILE A 15 12.65 -13.92 -6.72
C ILE A 15 11.45 -13.00 -6.54
N MET A 16 10.57 -13.33 -5.60
CA MET A 16 9.45 -12.46 -5.23
C MET A 16 9.95 -11.42 -4.24
N ILE A 17 9.71 -10.14 -4.54
CA ILE A 17 10.05 -9.02 -3.67
C ILE A 17 8.75 -8.51 -3.04
N ASN A 18 8.75 -8.40 -1.71
CA ASN A 18 7.59 -7.91 -0.98
C ASN A 18 7.23 -6.48 -1.40
N GLN A 19 5.94 -6.24 -1.59
CA GLN A 19 5.41 -4.90 -1.78
C GLN A 19 5.16 -4.26 -0.42
N LYS A 20 5.43 -2.96 -0.31
CA LYS A 20 4.97 -2.13 0.82
C LYS A 20 3.82 -1.28 0.32
N LEU A 21 2.63 -1.52 0.87
CA LEU A 21 1.42 -0.76 0.57
C LEU A 21 0.75 -0.37 1.88
N GLN A 22 0.05 0.76 1.89
CA GLN A 22 -0.77 1.18 3.02
C GLN A 22 -1.94 0.21 3.19
N CYS A 23 -2.25 -0.16 4.44
CA CYS A 23 -3.36 -1.04 4.73
C CYS A 23 -4.71 -0.41 4.35
N PRO A 24 -5.70 -1.24 3.99
CA PRO A 24 -7.08 -0.82 3.84
C PRO A 24 -7.62 -0.30 5.19
N CYS A 25 -7.93 0.98 5.25
CA CYS A 25 -8.48 1.62 6.44
C CYS A 25 -9.03 3.00 6.09
N ILE A 26 -9.66 3.62 7.09
CA ILE A 26 -10.03 5.03 7.07
C ILE A 26 -8.93 5.82 7.77
N TYR A 27 -8.32 6.75 7.05
CA TYR A 27 -7.30 7.65 7.56
C TYR A 27 -7.86 9.05 7.66
N TYR A 28 -7.63 9.70 8.81
CA TYR A 28 -7.92 11.11 9.01
C TYR A 28 -6.59 11.85 9.16
N ILE A 29 -6.40 12.89 8.36
CA ILE A 29 -5.23 13.76 8.41
C ILE A 29 -5.71 15.15 8.81
N LEU A 30 -5.19 15.64 9.93
CA LEU A 30 -5.42 17.01 10.38
C LEU A 30 -4.24 17.88 9.95
N GLU A 31 -4.46 18.73 8.97
CA GLU A 31 -3.46 19.68 8.49
C GLU A 31 -3.72 21.05 9.11
N LEU A 32 -2.70 21.62 9.77
CA LEU A 32 -2.77 22.98 10.28
C LEU A 32 -2.38 23.94 9.16
N GLY A 33 -3.36 24.68 8.63
CA GLY A 33 -3.12 25.69 7.59
C GLY A 33 -2.35 26.89 8.13
N HIS A 34 -1.72 27.63 7.21
CA HIS A 34 -0.93 28.83 7.54
C HIS A 34 -1.73 29.94 8.25
N ASN A 35 -3.06 29.91 8.13
CA ASN A 35 -3.98 30.86 8.77
C ASN A 35 -4.53 30.38 10.12
N GLY A 36 -3.96 29.31 10.70
CA GLY A 36 -4.42 28.72 11.96
C GLY A 36 -5.72 27.91 11.88
N ILE A 37 -6.29 27.77 10.68
CA ILE A 37 -7.46 26.93 10.41
C ILE A 37 -6.98 25.49 10.23
N SER A 38 -7.54 24.56 11.01
CA SER A 38 -7.30 23.14 10.85
C SER A 38 -8.24 22.56 9.78
N VAL A 39 -7.68 21.85 8.81
CA VAL A 39 -8.44 21.13 7.78
C VAL A 39 -8.34 19.63 8.09
N ASN A 40 -9.49 18.95 8.12
CA ASN A 40 -9.54 17.50 8.31
C ASN A 40 -9.84 16.82 6.97
N THR A 41 -8.88 16.04 6.47
CA THR A 41 -9.02 15.26 5.24
C THR A 41 -9.22 13.79 5.59
N GLY A 42 -10.33 13.21 5.14
CA GLY A 42 -10.62 11.79 5.29
C GLY A 42 -10.29 11.01 4.01
N THR A 43 -9.42 10.01 4.11
CA THR A 43 -9.07 9.11 3.00
C THR A 43 -9.54 7.70 3.32
N ILE A 44 -10.28 7.09 2.39
CA ILE A 44 -10.72 5.70 2.49
C ILE A 44 -9.87 4.89 1.50
N ILE A 45 -9.15 3.90 1.99
CA ILE A 45 -8.42 2.93 1.15
C ILE A 45 -9.12 1.59 1.29
N SER A 46 -9.58 1.05 0.17
CA SER A 46 -10.25 -0.25 0.08
C SER A 46 -9.40 -1.23 -0.72
N ASP A 47 -9.49 -2.52 -0.38
CA ASP A 47 -8.71 -3.58 -1.04
C ASP A 47 -9.22 -3.92 -2.45
N TRP A 48 -10.44 -3.52 -2.79
CA TRP A 48 -11.16 -4.06 -3.97
C TRP A 48 -11.87 -3.00 -4.84
N GLU A 49 -11.68 -1.69 -4.64
CA GLU A 49 -12.36 -0.69 -5.50
C GLU A 49 -11.73 -0.55 -6.91
N GLY A 50 -11.75 -1.60 -7.72
CA GLY A 50 -11.26 -1.47 -9.10
C GLY A 50 -11.37 -2.65 -10.05
N ARG A 51 -12.05 -3.75 -9.69
CA ARG A 51 -12.29 -4.85 -10.65
C ARG A 51 -13.53 -5.69 -10.37
#